data_AF-W0FKY1-F1
#
_entry.id   AF-W0FKY1-F1
#
_cell.length_a   1.000
_cell.length_b   1.000
_cell.length_c   1.000
_cell.angle_alpha   90.00
_cell.angle_beta   90.00
_cell.angle_gamma   90.00
#
_symmetry.space_group_name_H-M   'P 1'
#
loop_
_entity.id
_entity.type
_entity.pdbx_description
1 polymer ?
#
loop_
_entity_poly.entity_id
_entity_poly.type
_entity_poly.pdbx_seq_one_letter_code
_entity_poly.pdbx_strand_id
1 'polypeptide(L)'
;MGNMTFSGCQGKPQVQVFEKKCPNCGGEIEIFSIDTEAVCENCGFTIYNNVLSCVQWCKYAKLCVGEEQYRQLKKIAEMQKEER
;
A
#
# COMPACT_ATOMS: atom_id res chain seq x y z
N MET A 1 -6.45 38.54 31.27
CA MET A 1 -7.60 37.61 31.23
C MET A 1 -8.37 37.95 29.98
N GLY A 2 -8.44 37.18 28.92
CA GLY A 2 -8.08 35.82 28.59
C GLY A 2 -8.89 35.57 27.33
N ASN A 3 -8.26 35.17 26.23
CA ASN A 3 -9.03 34.79 25.05
C ASN A 3 -8.84 33.30 24.78
N MET A 4 -9.99 32.64 24.88
CA MET A 4 -10.25 31.24 24.64
C MET A 4 -9.81 30.80 23.24
N THR A 5 -9.13 29.67 23.23
CA THR A 5 -9.13 28.59 22.24
C THR A 5 -9.87 28.84 20.91
N PHE A 6 -9.14 28.71 19.79
CA PHE A 6 -9.69 28.05 18.60
C PHE A 6 -8.94 26.75 18.35
N SER A 7 -9.70 25.67 18.53
CA SER A 7 -9.30 24.29 18.34
C SER A 7 -9.05 24.00 16.87
N GLY A 8 -7.96 23.27 16.60
CA GLY A 8 -7.94 22.14 15.68
C GLY A 8 -8.27 22.37 14.20
N CYS A 9 -7.22 22.29 13.38
CA CYS A 9 -7.25 21.49 12.15
C CYS A 9 -5.92 20.73 12.09
N GLN A 10 -5.85 19.57 12.76
CA GLN A 10 -4.76 18.62 12.52
C GLN A 10 -4.84 18.22 11.06
N GLY A 11 -3.80 18.52 10.28
CA GLY A 11 -3.77 18.30 8.84
C GLY A 11 -4.28 16.90 8.50
N LYS A 12 -5.30 16.85 7.65
CA LYS A 12 -5.88 15.60 7.15
C LYS A 12 -4.73 14.74 6.60
N PRO A 13 -4.58 13.46 7.00
CA PRO A 13 -3.55 12.61 6.43
C PRO A 13 -3.70 12.65 4.91
N GLN A 14 -2.59 12.95 4.22
CA GLN A 14 -2.55 13.02 2.76
C GLN A 14 -2.71 11.60 2.24
N VAL A 15 -3.95 11.19 1.95
CA VAL A 15 -4.24 9.88 1.37
C VAL A 15 -3.88 9.93 -0.11
N GLN A 16 -3.02 9.01 -0.54
CA GLN A 16 -2.65 8.86 -1.95
C GLN A 16 -3.46 7.72 -2.56
N VAL A 17 -3.89 7.89 -3.81
CA VAL A 17 -4.57 6.84 -4.59
C VAL A 17 -3.55 6.25 -5.56
N PHE A 18 -3.46 4.93 -5.60
CA PHE A 18 -2.60 4.19 -6.51
C PHE A 18 -3.46 3.37 -7.47
N GLU A 19 -3.23 3.53 -8.77
CA GLU A 19 -3.84 2.69 -9.80
C GLU A 19 -2.94 1.48 -10.08
N LYS A 20 -3.49 0.28 -9.98
CA LYS A 20 -2.80 -0.98 -10.23
C LYS A 20 -3.59 -1.87 -11.18
N LYS A 21 -2.89 -2.69 -11.96
CA LYS A 21 -3.52 -3.73 -12.79
C LYS A 21 -3.69 -5.01 -11.99
N CYS A 22 -4.88 -5.60 -12.07
CA CYS A 22 -5.22 -6.87 -11.46
C CYS A 22 -4.29 -7.97 -12.00
N PRO A 23 -3.58 -8.72 -11.14
CA PRO A 23 -2.72 -9.81 -11.60
C PRO A 23 -3.53 -11.01 -12.14
N ASN A 24 -4.83 -11.10 -11.82
CA ASN A 24 -5.69 -12.19 -12.26
C ASN A 24 -6.33 -11.92 -13.63
N CYS A 25 -6.89 -10.72 -13.84
CA CYS A 25 -7.65 -10.41 -15.06
C CYS A 25 -7.15 -9.18 -15.83
N GLY A 26 -6.14 -8.47 -15.32
CA GLY A 26 -5.63 -7.22 -15.93
C GLY A 26 -6.51 -5.98 -15.74
N GLY A 27 -7.63 -6.08 -15.02
CA GLY A 27 -8.52 -4.95 -14.74
C GLY A 27 -7.86 -3.86 -13.88
N GLU A 28 -8.39 -2.64 -13.93
CA GLU A 28 -7.88 -1.53 -13.11
C GLU A 28 -8.40 -1.65 -11.68
N ILE A 29 -7.53 -1.37 -10.71
CA ILE A 29 -7.82 -1.43 -9.29
C ILE A 29 -7.22 -0.19 -8.67
N GLU A 30 -8.07 0.60 -8.04
CA GLU A 30 -7.69 1.75 -7.24
C GLU A 30 -7.46 1.29 -5.80
N ILE A 31 -6.29 1.61 -5.25
CA ILE A 31 -5.91 1.26 -3.87
C ILE A 31 -5.52 2.55 -3.15
N PHE A 32 -6.14 2.83 -2.00
CA PHE A 32 -5.74 3.96 -1.19
C PHE A 32 -4.50 3.60 -0.35
N SER A 33 -3.64 4.58 -0.07
CA SER A 33 -2.41 4.41 0.71
C SER A 33 -2.64 3.87 2.13
N ILE A 34 -3.88 3.97 2.63
CA ILE A 34 -4.31 3.52 3.94
C ILE A 34 -5.03 2.18 3.93
N ASP A 35 -5.45 1.70 2.75
CA ASP A 35 -6.15 0.43 2.65
C ASP A 35 -5.19 -0.71 2.92
N THR A 36 -5.67 -1.75 3.59
CA THR A 36 -4.93 -3.02 3.77
C THR A 36 -5.19 -4.00 2.64
N GLU A 37 -6.31 -3.87 1.94
CA GLU A 37 -6.73 -4.71 0.83
C GLU A 37 -7.66 -3.95 -0.12
N ALA A 38 -7.73 -4.40 -1.38
CA ALA A 38 -8.62 -3.89 -2.41
C ALA A 38 -9.15 -5.05 -3.26
N VAL A 39 -10.42 -4.99 -3.63
CA VAL A 39 -11.07 -6.04 -4.44
C VAL A 39 -11.13 -5.58 -5.90
N CYS A 40 -10.73 -6.45 -6.83
CA CYS A 40 -10.91 -6.18 -8.24
C CYS A 40 -12.39 -6.21 -8.63
N GLU A 41 -12.94 -5.09 -9.07
CA GLU A 41 -14.35 -5.02 -9.49
C GLU A 41 -14.64 -5.88 -10.74
N ASN A 42 -13.63 -6.16 -11.56
CA ASN A 42 -13.80 -6.91 -12.79
C ASN A 42 -13.82 -8.45 -12.61
N CYS A 43 -13.15 -8.99 -11.59
CA CYS A 43 -13.07 -10.45 -11.39
C CYS A 43 -13.22 -10.93 -9.94
N GLY A 44 -13.38 -10.01 -8.97
CA GLY A 44 -13.52 -10.33 -7.56
C GLY A 44 -12.22 -10.75 -6.86
N PHE A 45 -11.06 -10.66 -7.52
CA PHE A 45 -9.77 -11.01 -6.91
C PHE A 45 -9.35 -9.96 -5.87
N THR A 46 -9.14 -10.40 -4.62
CA THR A 46 -8.65 -9.54 -3.52
C THR A 46 -7.13 -9.38 -3.56
N ILE A 47 -6.67 -8.14 -3.58
CA ILE A 47 -5.26 -7.75 -3.50
C ILE A 47 -4.98 -7.17 -2.12
N TYR A 48 -3.94 -7.64 -1.46
CA TYR A 48 -3.50 -7.07 -0.18
C TYR A 48 -2.44 -5.99 -0.41
N ASN A 49 -2.67 -4.82 0.19
CA ASN A 49 -1.74 -3.69 0.24
C ASN A 49 -0.76 -3.79 1.43
N ASN A 50 -0.55 -4.99 1.98
CA ASN A 50 0.60 -5.27 2.85
C ASN A 50 1.83 -5.56 1.98
N VAL A 51 2.35 -4.50 1.39
CA VAL A 51 3.37 -4.60 0.34
C VAL A 51 4.66 -5.24 0.87
N LEU A 52 5.03 -4.96 2.13
CA LEU A 52 6.21 -5.55 2.78
C LEU A 52 6.11 -7.07 2.91
N SER A 53 4.95 -7.60 3.30
CA SER A 53 4.76 -9.05 3.35
C SER A 53 4.71 -9.64 1.95
N CYS A 54 4.03 -8.98 1.00
CA CYS A 54 3.92 -9.44 -0.39
C CYS A 54 5.29 -9.60 -1.06
N VAL A 55 6.23 -8.66 -0.89
CA VAL A 55 7.57 -8.79 -1.50
C VAL A 55 8.40 -9.94 -0.93
N GLN A 56 8.05 -10.48 0.24
CA GLN A 56 8.76 -11.60 0.86
C GLN A 56 8.35 -12.97 0.30
N TRP A 57 7.09 -13.15 -0.14
CA TRP A 57 6.57 -14.48 -0.52
C TRP A 57 5.74 -14.51 -1.82
N CYS A 58 5.24 -13.38 -2.30
CA CYS A 58 4.36 -13.35 -3.47
C CYS A 58 5.16 -13.29 -4.78
N LYS A 59 4.98 -14.31 -5.64
CA LYS A 59 5.59 -14.39 -6.98
C LYS A 59 5.26 -13.21 -7.90
N TYR A 60 4.13 -12.53 -7.68
CA TYR A 60 3.66 -11.42 -8.51
C TYR A 60 3.99 -10.04 -7.92
N ALA A 61 4.60 -9.97 -6.73
CA ALA A 61 4.84 -8.70 -6.05
C ALA A 61 5.61 -7.70 -6.90
N LYS A 62 6.62 -8.16 -7.68
CA LYS A 62 7.41 -7.32 -8.58
C LYS A 62 6.57 -6.66 -9.69
N LEU A 63 5.57 -7.35 -10.23
CA LEU A 63 4.64 -6.79 -11.22
C LEU A 63 3.69 -5.78 -10.57
N CYS A 64 3.30 -6.02 -9.31
CA CYS A 64 2.35 -5.17 -8.59
C CYS A 64 2.97 -3.87 -8.05
N VAL A 65 4.28 -3.83 -7.75
CA VAL A 65 4.94 -2.65 -7.14
C VAL A 65 5.97 -2.00 -8.07
N GLY A 66 6.36 -2.71 -9.14
CA GLY A 66 7.43 -2.28 -10.04
C GLY A 66 8.83 -2.60 -9.51
N GLU A 67 9.79 -2.66 -10.44
CA GLU A 67 11.19 -3.04 -10.21
C GLU A 67 11.84 -2.26 -9.05
N GLU A 68 11.69 -0.93 -9.06
CA GLU A 68 12.40 -0.05 -8.12
C GLU A 68 11.86 -0.20 -6.70
N GLN A 69 10.54 -0.09 -6.53
CA GLN A 69 9.91 -0.26 -5.22
C GLN A 69 10.11 -1.69 -4.69
N TYR A 70 10.08 -2.70 -5.56
CA TYR A 70 10.32 -4.09 -5.15
C TYR A 70 11.69 -4.27 -4.49
N ARG A 71 12.74 -3.68 -5.08
CA ARG A 71 14.10 -3.75 -4.51
C ARG A 71 14.20 -3.06 -3.16
N GLN A 72 13.61 -1.87 -3.03
CA GLN A 72 13.62 -1.11 -1.77
C GLN A 72 12.86 -1.86 -0.67
N LEU A 73 11.66 -2.34 -0.97
CA LEU A 73 10.82 -3.07 -0.04
C LEU A 73 11.45 -4.39 0.39
N LYS A 74 12.10 -5.11 -0.54
CA LYS A 74 12.79 -6.37 -0.22
C LYS A 74 13.96 -6.13 0.76
N LYS A 75 14.75 -5.08 0.56
CA LYS A 75 15.82 -4.71 1.50
C LYS A 75 15.26 -4.39 2.89
N ILE A 76 14.17 -3.60 2.97
CA ILE A 76 13.52 -3.29 4.25
C ILE A 76 13.05 -4.58 4.94
N ALA A 77 12.44 -5.48 4.18
CA ALA A 77 11.94 -6.75 4.69
C ALA A 77 13.05 -7.74 5.10
N GLU A 78 14.25 -7.62 4.54
CA GLU A 78 15.46 -8.35 4.96
C GLU A 78 16.03 -7.76 6.26
N MET A 79 16.17 -6.43 6.36
CA MET A 79 16.62 -5.75 7.59
C MET A 79 15.73 -6.10 8.79
N GLN A 80 14.41 -6.11 8.62
CA GLN A 80 13.46 -6.48 9.68
C GLN A 80 13.58 -7.94 10.15
N LYS A 81 14.12 -8.85 9.31
CA LYS A 81 14.37 -10.23 9.72
C LYS A 81 15.65 -10.38 10.52
N GLU A 82 16.61 -9.48 10.32
CA GLU A 82 17.93 -9.52 10.96
C GLU A 82 17.90 -8.87 12.35
N GLU A 83 16.95 -7.96 12.58
CA GLU A 83 16.68 -7.35 13.90
C GLU A 83 15.77 -8.18 14.81
N ARG A 84 15.30 -9.36 14.37
CA ARG A 84 14.33 -10.21 15.10
C ARG A 84 14.95 -11.53 15.55
#